data_AF-A0A4P2QLM6-F1
#
_entry.id   AF-A0A4P2QLM6-F1
#
_cell.length_a   1.000
_cell.length_b   1.000
_cell.length_c   1.000
_cell.angle_alpha   90.00
_cell.angle_beta   90.00
_cell.angle_gamma   90.00
#
_symmetry.space_group_name_H-M   'P 1'
#
loop_
_entity.id
_entity.type
_entity.pdbx_description
1 polymer ?
#
loop_
_entity_poly.entity_id
_entity_poly.type
_entity_poly.pdbx_seq_one_letter_code
_entity_poly.pdbx_strand_id
1 'polypeptide(L)'
;MWSARLLAAFLGLLTAAHLGCARDDEPARAGAAPGDPACACAPAQIVDPTLLAFLSRARAAHHAADVSLGAGDPVAAIRALEGLIAAPRPPGAPPEAAEVTADTYARLAELRSEAGDFDAAARDVDAGLKLAPAPSHYEGHLYEVAGVVEERRAKALDEKGDREAAAQARARAVGLLERAISIQDHVITEALKGAQENPR
;
A
#
# COMPACT_ATOMS: atom_id res chain seq x y z
N MET A 1 19.58 -16.48 -41.20
CA MET A 1 18.64 -16.70 -42.32
C MET A 1 17.35 -17.21 -41.72
N TRP A 2 16.20 -16.75 -42.25
CA TRP A 2 14.80 -16.87 -41.74
C TRP A 2 14.44 -15.91 -40.60
N SER A 3 13.33 -15.17 -40.62
CA SER A 3 12.39 -14.80 -41.69
C SER A 3 11.62 -13.58 -41.19
N ALA A 4 11.44 -12.61 -42.08
CA ALA A 4 10.63 -11.42 -41.88
C ALA A 4 9.12 -11.72 -42.01
N ARG A 5 8.31 -10.70 -41.69
CA ARG A 5 6.86 -10.50 -41.97
C ARG A 5 5.96 -10.90 -40.78
N LEU A 6 5.02 -10.08 -40.30
CA LEU A 6 4.10 -9.17 -40.98
C LEU A 6 3.74 -7.93 -40.15
N LEU A 7 3.61 -6.80 -40.87
CA LEU A 7 2.79 -5.65 -40.50
C LEU A 7 1.31 -6.05 -40.40
N ALA A 8 0.61 -5.50 -39.41
CA ALA A 8 -0.81 -5.16 -39.55
C ALA A 8 -1.12 -3.95 -38.66
N ALA A 9 -1.17 -2.78 -39.31
CA ALA A 9 -1.70 -1.55 -38.76
C ALA A 9 -3.23 -1.62 -38.82
N PHE A 10 -3.91 -1.37 -37.70
CA PHE A 10 -5.33 -1.01 -37.70
C PHE A 10 -5.52 0.31 -36.98
N LEU A 11 -5.64 1.34 -37.82
CA LEU A 11 -6.03 2.69 -37.48
C LEU A 11 -7.56 2.69 -37.33
N GLY A 12 -8.05 2.74 -36.09
CA GLY A 12 -9.47 2.86 -35.78
C GLY A 12 -9.74 4.17 -35.06
N LEU A 13 -9.92 5.26 -35.83
CA LEU A 13 -10.47 6.52 -35.35
C LEU A 13 -11.95 6.32 -35.04
N LEU A 14 -12.36 6.51 -33.77
CA LEU A 14 -13.75 6.73 -33.40
C LEU A 14 -13.83 7.96 -32.50
N THR A 15 -14.06 9.09 -33.16
CA THR A 15 -14.50 10.36 -32.59
C THR A 15 -16.00 10.28 -32.29
N ALA A 16 -16.39 10.38 -31.03
CA ALA A 16 -17.74 10.73 -30.63
C ALA A 16 -17.69 11.93 -29.68
N ALA A 17 -17.89 13.11 -30.24
CA ALA A 17 -18.14 14.34 -29.51
C ALA A 17 -19.60 14.33 -29.05
N HIS A 18 -19.83 14.37 -27.73
CA HIS A 18 -21.11 14.78 -27.17
C HIS A 18 -20.94 16.16 -26.52
N LEU A 19 -21.18 17.20 -27.33
CA LEU A 19 -21.62 18.50 -26.85
C LEU A 19 -23.04 18.35 -26.29
N GLY A 20 -23.19 18.50 -24.98
CA GLY A 20 -24.48 18.73 -24.32
C GLY A 20 -24.54 20.17 -23.83
N CYS A 21 -25.20 21.05 -24.58
CA CYS A 21 -25.50 22.42 -24.18
C CYS A 21 -26.77 22.49 -23.32
N ALA A 22 -26.64 23.25 -22.24
CA ALA A 22 -27.59 24.21 -21.66
C ALA A 22 -28.95 23.72 -21.09
N ARG A 23 -29.15 24.04 -19.80
CA ARG A 23 -30.40 24.69 -19.37
C ARG A 23 -30.19 25.60 -18.16
N ASP A 24 -30.28 26.89 -18.47
CA ASP A 24 -30.92 28.02 -17.79
C ASP A 24 -30.77 28.24 -16.28
N ASP A 25 -30.26 29.44 -16.00
CA ASP A 25 -30.34 30.22 -14.77
C ASP A 25 -31.78 30.33 -14.23
N GLU A 26 -31.94 30.19 -12.91
CA GLU A 26 -32.79 31.10 -12.16
C GLU A 26 -32.17 31.45 -10.79
N PRO A 27 -31.91 32.74 -10.51
CA PRO A 27 -31.47 33.19 -9.21
C PRO A 27 -32.71 33.41 -8.31
N ALA A 28 -33.06 32.40 -7.51
CA ALA A 28 -34.03 32.59 -6.44
C ALA A 28 -33.42 33.42 -5.30
N ARG A 29 -33.46 34.75 -5.45
CA ARG A 29 -33.46 35.70 -4.34
C ARG A 29 -34.87 35.74 -3.76
N ALA A 30 -35.07 35.09 -2.61
CA ALA A 30 -36.19 35.39 -1.73
C ALA A 30 -35.78 35.18 -0.27
N GLY A 31 -35.83 36.27 0.50
CA GLY A 31 -36.14 36.22 1.93
C GLY A 31 -34.99 35.96 2.91
N ALA A 32 -34.09 36.93 3.08
CA ALA A 32 -33.37 37.05 4.35
C ALA A 32 -34.37 37.50 5.43
N ALA A 33 -34.87 36.55 6.21
CA ALA A 33 -35.54 36.82 7.47
C ALA A 33 -34.47 37.03 8.56
N PRO A 34 -34.50 38.14 9.33
CA PRO A 34 -33.61 38.33 10.46
C PRO A 34 -34.22 37.65 11.69
N GLY A 35 -33.65 36.52 12.09
CA GLY A 35 -33.96 35.88 13.36
C GLY A 35 -34.10 34.37 13.26
N ASP A 36 -32.98 33.67 13.18
CA ASP A 36 -32.91 32.33 13.78
C ASP A 36 -31.63 32.26 14.63
N PRO A 37 -31.75 32.30 15.97
CA PRO A 37 -30.60 32.21 16.85
C PRO A 37 -30.17 30.74 16.93
N ALA A 38 -28.89 30.50 16.64
CA ALA A 38 -28.14 29.34 17.08
C ALA A 38 -28.61 27.96 16.56
N CYS A 39 -28.29 27.68 15.29
CA CYS A 39 -27.88 26.32 14.91
C CYS A 39 -26.34 26.24 14.94
N ALA A 40 -25.74 26.55 16.10
CA ALA A 40 -24.31 26.37 16.36
C ALA A 40 -24.00 24.90 16.70
N CYS A 41 -24.42 24.00 15.81
CA CYS A 41 -24.02 22.59 15.80
C CYS A 41 -23.47 22.29 14.42
N ALA A 42 -22.45 23.04 13.97
CA ALA A 42 -21.61 22.51 12.91
C ALA A 42 -21.01 21.21 13.49
N PRO A 43 -21.30 20.03 12.91
CA PRO A 43 -20.77 18.79 13.45
C PRO A 43 -19.25 18.93 13.49
N ALA A 44 -18.66 18.73 14.66
CA ALA A 44 -17.21 18.61 14.78
C ALA A 44 -16.77 17.64 13.69
N GLN A 45 -15.84 18.06 12.83
CA GLN A 45 -15.41 17.23 11.71
C GLN A 45 -14.73 15.99 12.30
N ILE A 46 -15.48 14.89 12.40
CA ILE A 46 -15.10 13.69 13.16
C ILE A 46 -13.87 13.02 12.54
N VAL A 47 -13.58 13.30 11.26
CA VAL A 47 -12.45 12.72 10.54
C VAL A 47 -11.71 13.78 9.74
N ASP A 48 -10.38 13.82 9.87
CA ASP A 48 -9.51 14.71 9.10
C ASP A 48 -9.62 14.39 7.60
N PRO A 49 -10.06 15.33 6.75
CA PRO A 49 -10.21 15.11 5.31
C PRO A 49 -8.86 14.84 4.62
N THR A 50 -7.76 15.36 5.16
CA THR A 50 -6.41 15.14 4.62
C THR A 50 -5.98 13.69 4.82
N LEU A 51 -6.22 13.16 6.01
CA LEU A 51 -6.00 11.75 6.32
C LEU A 51 -6.85 10.85 5.41
N LEU A 52 -8.15 11.12 5.29
CA LEU A 52 -9.03 10.34 4.41
C LEU A 52 -8.57 10.35 2.95
N ALA A 53 -8.17 11.51 2.43
CA ALA A 53 -7.66 11.62 1.07
C ALA A 53 -6.37 10.80 0.87
N PHE A 54 -5.46 10.84 1.85
CA PHE A 54 -4.23 10.04 1.83
C PHE A 54 -4.53 8.52 1.85
N LEU A 55 -5.40 8.06 2.75
CA LEU A 55 -5.79 6.64 2.83
C LEU A 55 -6.51 6.18 1.55
N SER A 56 -7.35 7.03 0.96
CA SER A 56 -7.98 6.73 -0.32
C SER A 56 -6.97 6.62 -1.47
N ARG A 57 -5.96 7.48 -1.49
CA ARG A 57 -4.86 7.39 -2.46
C ARG A 57 -4.05 6.12 -2.26
N ALA A 58 -3.77 5.75 -1.01
CA ALA A 58 -3.03 4.54 -0.70
C ALA A 58 -3.74 3.29 -1.25
N ARG A 59 -5.05 3.16 -0.97
CA ARG A 59 -5.88 2.09 -1.54
C ARG A 59 -5.84 2.07 -3.08
N ALA A 60 -5.94 3.23 -3.72
CA ALA A 60 -5.88 3.32 -5.18
C ALA A 60 -4.51 2.92 -5.74
N ALA A 61 -3.41 3.26 -5.05
CA ALA A 61 -2.06 2.88 -5.47
C ALA A 61 -1.83 1.37 -5.39
N HIS A 62 -2.27 0.73 -4.30
CA HIS A 62 -2.22 -0.73 -4.14
C HIS A 62 -3.07 -1.44 -5.22
N HIS A 63 -4.29 -0.97 -5.45
CA HIS A 63 -5.12 -1.53 -6.51
C HIS A 63 -4.50 -1.35 -7.91
N ALA A 64 -3.90 -0.19 -8.19
CA ALA A 64 -3.18 0.04 -9.45
C ALA A 64 -1.96 -0.89 -9.60
N ALA A 65 -1.28 -1.21 -8.50
CA ALA A 65 -0.21 -2.20 -8.49
C ALA A 65 -0.73 -3.58 -8.87
N ASP A 66 -1.84 -4.04 -8.27
CA ASP A 66 -2.45 -5.33 -8.60
C ASP A 66 -2.91 -5.41 -10.06
N VAL A 67 -3.54 -4.35 -10.58
CA VAL A 67 -3.94 -4.26 -12.00
C VAL A 67 -2.71 -4.37 -12.91
N SER A 68 -1.61 -3.71 -12.55
CA SER A 68 -0.37 -3.75 -13.33
C SER A 68 0.28 -5.14 -13.31
N LEU A 69 0.27 -5.83 -12.16
CA LEU A 69 0.74 -7.21 -12.06
C LEU A 69 -0.12 -8.17 -12.89
N GLY A 70 -1.45 -8.01 -12.85
CA GLY A 70 -2.36 -8.78 -13.69
C GLY A 70 -2.13 -8.59 -15.20
N ALA A 71 -1.60 -7.43 -15.59
CA ALA A 71 -1.19 -7.13 -16.96
C ALA A 71 0.24 -7.58 -17.31
N GLY A 72 0.97 -8.19 -16.37
CA GLY A 72 2.36 -8.60 -16.57
C GLY A 72 3.37 -7.45 -16.56
N ASP A 73 3.03 -6.31 -15.95
CA ASP A 73 3.89 -5.13 -15.81
C ASP A 73 4.29 -4.87 -14.34
N PRO A 74 5.26 -5.64 -13.79
CA PRO A 74 5.72 -5.44 -12.41
C PRO A 74 6.44 -4.08 -12.21
N VAL A 75 6.97 -3.47 -13.28
CA VAL A 75 7.62 -2.16 -13.21
C VAL A 75 6.58 -1.06 -12.94
N ALA A 76 5.44 -1.11 -13.62
CA ALA A 76 4.33 -0.20 -13.35
C ALA A 76 3.76 -0.40 -11.93
N ALA A 77 3.73 -1.64 -11.43
CA ALA A 77 3.28 -1.93 -10.07
C ALA A 77 4.18 -1.27 -9.02
N ILE A 78 5.50 -1.45 -9.12
CA ILE A 78 6.49 -0.81 -8.24
C ILE A 78 6.35 0.71 -8.29
N ARG A 79 6.25 1.29 -9.49
CA ARG A 79 6.11 2.75 -9.68
C ARG A 79 4.87 3.32 -9.00
N ALA A 80 3.75 2.59 -9.01
CA ALA A 80 2.52 3.04 -8.36
C ALA A 80 2.70 3.17 -6.83
N LEU A 81 3.37 2.20 -6.21
CA LEU A 81 3.64 2.18 -4.77
C LEU A 81 4.72 3.20 -4.37
N GLU A 82 5.78 3.34 -5.16
CA GLU A 82 6.79 4.39 -4.96
C GLU A 82 6.16 5.79 -5.03
N GLY A 83 5.20 5.99 -5.94
CA GLY A 83 4.44 7.23 -6.07
C GLY A 83 3.55 7.55 -4.86
N LEU A 84 3.19 6.55 -4.04
CA LEU A 84 2.54 6.76 -2.75
C LEU A 84 3.55 7.19 -1.69
N ILE A 85 4.71 6.53 -1.61
CA ILE A 85 5.77 6.85 -0.63
C ILE A 85 6.30 8.26 -0.81
N ALA A 86 6.47 8.70 -2.07
CA ALA A 86 6.93 10.03 -2.41
C ALA A 86 5.85 11.12 -2.24
N ALA A 87 4.59 10.75 -1.96
CA ALA A 87 3.50 11.70 -1.83
C ALA A 87 3.60 12.54 -0.55
N PRO A 88 3.04 13.76 -0.54
CA PRO A 88 2.86 14.53 0.70
C PRO A 88 2.07 13.72 1.74
N ARG A 89 2.57 13.71 2.97
CA ARG A 89 1.91 13.06 4.10
C ARG A 89 0.93 14.01 4.81
N PRO A 90 -0.14 13.50 5.43
CA PRO A 90 -0.98 14.31 6.31
C PRO A 90 -0.15 14.95 7.44
N PRO A 91 -0.49 16.19 7.85
CA PRO A 91 0.19 16.85 8.97
C PRO A 91 -0.05 16.07 10.27
N GLY A 92 0.87 16.22 11.24
CA GLY A 92 0.74 15.59 12.56
C GLY A 92 1.09 14.09 12.62
N ALA A 93 1.44 13.46 11.50
CA ALA A 93 1.85 12.05 11.41
C ALA A 93 0.84 11.08 12.09
N PRO A 94 -0.43 11.06 11.63
CA PRO A 94 -1.43 10.15 12.18
C PRO A 94 -0.99 8.69 12.01
N PRO A 95 -1.28 7.81 13.00
CA PRO A 95 -0.81 6.42 12.98
C PRO A 95 -1.29 5.66 11.75
N GLU A 96 -2.53 5.89 11.28
CA GLU A 96 -3.09 5.22 10.10
C GLU A 96 -2.29 5.52 8.83
N ALA A 97 -1.69 6.72 8.72
CA ALA A 97 -0.81 7.06 7.61
C ALA A 97 0.54 6.33 7.70
N ALA A 98 1.08 6.17 8.91
CA ALA A 98 2.32 5.41 9.12
C ALA A 98 2.11 3.91 8.82
N GLU A 99 1.00 3.36 9.30
CA GLU A 99 0.57 1.98 9.09
C GLU A 99 0.43 1.64 7.60
N VAL A 100 -0.36 2.40 6.83
CA VAL A 100 -0.53 2.12 5.40
C VAL A 100 0.77 2.34 4.61
N THR A 101 1.65 3.23 5.08
CA THR A 101 2.96 3.41 4.46
C THR A 101 3.88 2.22 4.77
N ALA A 102 3.85 1.68 5.99
CA ALA A 102 4.57 0.47 6.36
C ALA A 102 4.12 -0.74 5.53
N ASP A 103 2.81 -0.90 5.34
CA ASP A 103 2.23 -1.92 4.45
C ASP A 103 2.68 -1.75 2.98
N THR A 104 2.75 -0.51 2.50
CA THR A 104 3.27 -0.20 1.16
C THR A 104 4.74 -0.62 0.99
N TYR A 105 5.57 -0.42 2.03
CA TYR A 105 6.95 -0.90 2.01
C TYR A 105 7.04 -2.43 2.01
N ALA A 106 6.20 -3.12 2.78
CA ALA A 106 6.12 -4.58 2.74
C ALA A 106 5.80 -5.08 1.32
N ARG A 107 4.80 -4.48 0.67
CA ARG A 107 4.44 -4.80 -0.72
C ARG A 107 5.57 -4.53 -1.72
N LEU A 108 6.33 -3.43 -1.56
CA LEU A 108 7.50 -3.17 -2.41
C LEU A 108 8.60 -4.22 -2.22
N ALA A 109 8.84 -4.66 -0.98
CA ALA A 109 9.82 -5.71 -0.70
C ALA A 109 9.45 -7.04 -1.34
N GLU A 110 8.17 -7.42 -1.34
CA GLU A 110 7.68 -8.59 -2.07
C GLU A 110 7.97 -8.47 -3.57
N LEU A 111 7.58 -7.35 -4.21
CA LEU A 111 7.76 -7.15 -5.64
C LEU A 111 9.22 -7.14 -6.07
N ARG A 112 10.08 -6.48 -5.29
CA ARG A 112 11.52 -6.39 -5.60
C ARG A 112 12.23 -7.71 -5.37
N SER A 113 11.84 -8.49 -4.35
CA SER A 113 12.40 -9.84 -4.17
C SER A 113 11.94 -10.84 -5.23
N GLU A 114 10.72 -10.70 -5.76
CA GLU A 114 10.28 -11.45 -6.96
C GLU A 114 11.15 -11.15 -8.19
N ALA A 115 11.59 -9.90 -8.33
CA ALA A 115 12.52 -9.48 -9.37
C ALA A 115 13.99 -9.88 -9.08
N GLY A 116 14.28 -10.52 -7.94
CA GLY A 116 15.62 -10.90 -7.52
C GLY A 116 16.46 -9.75 -6.94
N ASP A 117 15.88 -8.57 -6.75
CA ASP A 117 16.52 -7.42 -6.08
C ASP A 117 16.33 -7.50 -4.56
N PHE A 118 16.98 -8.50 -3.96
CA PHE A 118 16.85 -8.80 -2.53
C PHE A 118 17.38 -7.68 -1.63
N ASP A 119 18.36 -6.90 -2.10
CA ASP A 119 18.95 -5.82 -1.31
C ASP A 119 18.04 -4.59 -1.30
N ALA A 120 17.35 -4.29 -2.41
CA ALA A 120 16.30 -3.27 -2.39
C ALA A 120 15.11 -3.70 -1.54
N ALA A 121 14.70 -4.98 -1.62
CA ALA A 121 13.64 -5.51 -0.78
C ALA A 121 13.96 -5.38 0.72
N ALA A 122 15.19 -5.71 1.13
CA ALA A 122 15.63 -5.55 2.52
C ALA A 122 15.56 -4.07 2.99
N ARG A 123 15.96 -3.12 2.13
CA ARG A 123 15.87 -1.68 2.44
C ARG A 123 14.43 -1.22 2.61
N ASP A 124 13.49 -1.75 1.84
CA ASP A 124 12.07 -1.42 2.01
C ASP A 124 11.53 -1.95 3.33
N VAL A 125 11.88 -3.19 3.70
CA VAL A 125 11.49 -3.73 5.02
C VAL A 125 12.03 -2.85 6.15
N ASP A 126 13.31 -2.48 6.10
CA ASP A 126 13.92 -1.58 7.10
C ASP A 126 13.24 -0.21 7.15
N ALA A 127 12.78 0.31 6.01
CA ALA A 127 12.05 1.58 5.95
C ALA A 127 10.63 1.45 6.54
N GLY A 128 9.95 0.34 6.27
CA GLY A 128 8.65 0.01 6.86
C GLY A 128 8.72 -0.16 8.37
N LEU A 129 9.72 -0.87 8.88
CA LEU A 129 9.90 -1.12 10.33
C LEU A 129 10.14 0.16 11.14
N LYS A 130 10.68 1.22 10.51
CA LYS A 130 10.84 2.54 11.14
C LYS A 130 9.51 3.30 11.30
N LEU A 131 8.47 2.88 10.59
CA LEU A 131 7.15 3.51 10.59
C LEU A 131 6.11 2.69 11.37
N ALA A 132 6.26 1.36 11.37
CA ALA A 132 5.31 0.46 12.01
C ALA A 132 5.30 0.68 13.54
N PRO A 133 4.12 0.91 14.15
CA PRO A 133 3.99 0.87 15.61
C PRO A 133 4.42 -0.51 16.13
N ALA A 134 5.06 -0.55 17.29
CA ALA A 134 5.50 -1.80 17.91
C ALA A 134 4.88 -1.96 19.31
N PRO A 135 4.26 -3.10 19.64
CA PRO A 135 3.91 -4.23 18.77
C PRO A 135 2.66 -3.92 17.91
N SER A 136 2.67 -4.31 16.63
CA SER A 136 1.48 -4.20 15.77
C SER A 136 1.40 -5.29 14.71
N HIS A 137 0.21 -5.43 14.10
CA HIS A 137 0.02 -6.25 12.90
C HIS A 137 1.02 -5.89 11.79
N TYR A 138 1.28 -4.61 11.56
CA TYR A 138 2.17 -4.13 10.50
C TYR A 138 3.64 -4.46 10.77
N GLU A 139 4.09 -4.40 12.03
CA GLU A 139 5.43 -4.87 12.41
C GLU A 139 5.57 -6.37 12.13
N GLY A 140 4.58 -7.16 12.55
CA GLY A 140 4.55 -8.60 12.30
C GLY A 140 4.59 -8.94 10.81
N HIS A 141 3.79 -8.25 10.00
CA HIS A 141 3.76 -8.44 8.54
C HIS A 141 5.09 -8.07 7.86
N LEU A 142 5.77 -7.01 8.31
CA LEU A 142 7.09 -6.68 7.78
C LEU A 142 8.14 -7.75 8.08
N TYR A 143 8.12 -8.36 9.27
CA TYR A 143 9.00 -9.48 9.60
C TYR A 143 8.66 -10.75 8.80
N GLU A 144 7.38 -11.00 8.55
CA GLU A 144 6.93 -12.07 7.66
C GLU A 144 7.51 -11.88 6.25
N VAL A 145 7.33 -10.69 5.68
CA VAL A 145 7.87 -10.35 4.35
C VAL A 145 9.40 -10.44 4.33
N ALA A 146 10.10 -9.99 5.38
CA ALA A 146 11.55 -10.18 5.48
C ALA A 146 11.95 -11.66 5.39
N GLY A 147 11.19 -12.53 6.07
CA GLY A 147 11.37 -13.98 6.00
C GLY A 147 11.21 -14.52 4.58
N VAL A 148 10.14 -14.11 3.88
CA VAL A 148 9.88 -14.49 2.48
C VAL A 148 10.98 -13.97 1.53
N VAL A 149 11.49 -12.75 1.75
CA VAL A 149 12.62 -12.20 0.98
C VAL A 149 13.87 -13.08 1.14
N GLU A 150 14.20 -13.48 2.36
CA GLU A 150 15.35 -14.35 2.63
C GLU A 150 15.16 -15.78 2.11
N GLU A 151 13.93 -16.31 2.11
CA GLU A 151 13.62 -17.59 1.47
C GLU A 151 13.90 -17.55 -0.04
N ARG A 152 13.41 -16.50 -0.73
CA ARG A 152 13.66 -16.28 -2.16
C ARG A 152 15.15 -16.08 -2.45
N ARG A 153 15.85 -15.32 -1.59
CA ARG A 153 17.31 -15.15 -1.67
C ARG A 153 18.03 -16.48 -1.54
N ALA A 154 17.64 -17.32 -0.59
CA ALA A 154 18.22 -18.63 -0.39
C ALA A 154 18.07 -19.53 -1.62
N LYS A 155 16.87 -19.54 -2.22
CA LYS A 155 16.61 -20.28 -3.46
C LYS A 155 17.53 -19.81 -4.59
N ALA A 156 17.63 -18.49 -4.80
CA ALA A 156 18.49 -17.92 -5.85
C ALA A 156 19.99 -18.20 -5.62
N LEU A 157 20.45 -18.27 -4.36
CA LEU A 157 21.82 -18.65 -4.03
C LEU A 157 22.08 -20.14 -4.29
N ASP A 158 21.12 -21.00 -3.96
CA ASP A 158 21.23 -22.45 -4.19
C ASP A 158 21.28 -22.77 -5.69
N GLU A 159 20.46 -22.10 -6.50
CA GLU A 159 20.48 -22.19 -7.97
C GLU A 159 21.82 -21.75 -8.58
N LYS A 160 22.55 -20.84 -7.92
CA LYS A 160 23.91 -20.42 -8.29
C LYS A 160 25.00 -21.36 -7.75
N GLY A 161 24.63 -22.37 -6.97
CA GLY A 161 25.56 -23.32 -6.36
C GLY A 161 26.19 -22.85 -5.04
N ASP A 162 25.82 -21.68 -4.54
CA ASP A 162 26.31 -21.15 -3.26
C ASP A 162 25.49 -21.72 -2.08
N ARG A 163 25.74 -23.01 -1.81
CA ARG A 163 24.98 -23.79 -0.82
C ARG A 163 25.14 -23.26 0.61
N GLU A 164 26.29 -22.70 0.94
CA GLU A 164 26.56 -22.16 2.28
C GLU A 164 25.76 -20.87 2.50
N ALA A 165 25.85 -19.91 1.59
CA ALA A 165 25.07 -18.69 1.69
C ALA A 165 23.56 -18.97 1.62
N ALA A 166 23.13 -19.94 0.81
CA ALA A 166 21.75 -20.39 0.77
C ALA A 166 21.28 -20.95 2.12
N ALA A 167 22.10 -21.75 2.80
CA ALA A 167 21.79 -22.27 4.13
C ALA A 167 21.67 -21.16 5.19
N GLN A 168 22.56 -20.17 5.14
CA GLN A 168 22.49 -19.01 6.03
C GLN A 168 21.23 -18.18 5.78
N ALA A 169 20.85 -17.95 4.52
CA ALA A 169 19.62 -17.26 4.16
C ALA A 169 18.37 -18.00 4.63
N ARG A 170 18.32 -19.34 4.49
CA ARG A 170 17.23 -20.16 5.08
C ARG A 170 17.14 -20.00 6.60
N ALA A 171 18.27 -20.02 7.30
CA ALA A 171 18.28 -19.85 8.75
C ALA A 171 17.75 -18.46 9.16
N ARG A 172 18.11 -17.41 8.42
CA ARG A 172 17.55 -16.07 8.63
C ARG A 172 16.04 -16.03 8.37
N ALA A 173 15.58 -16.63 7.28
CA ALA A 173 14.16 -16.71 6.95
C ALA A 173 13.33 -17.33 8.09
N VAL A 174 13.79 -18.47 8.63
CA VAL A 174 13.13 -19.13 9.77
C VAL A 174 13.06 -18.22 10.99
N GLY A 175 14.18 -17.59 11.39
CA GLY A 175 14.19 -16.70 12.55
C GLY A 175 13.29 -15.46 12.39
N LEU A 176 13.17 -14.93 11.17
CA LEU A 176 12.28 -13.81 10.86
C LEU A 176 10.81 -14.22 10.91
N LEU A 177 10.46 -15.40 10.40
CA LEU A 177 9.09 -15.93 10.46
C LEU A 177 8.68 -16.27 11.90
N GLU A 178 9.57 -16.85 12.71
CA GLU A 178 9.35 -17.08 14.14
C GLU A 178 9.12 -15.76 14.89
N ARG A 179 9.89 -14.71 14.54
CA ARG A 179 9.68 -13.36 15.08
C ARG A 179 8.31 -12.80 14.71
N ALA A 180 7.89 -12.95 13.45
CA ALA A 180 6.57 -12.52 12.98
C ALA A 180 5.44 -13.21 13.76
N ILE A 181 5.52 -14.54 13.94
CA ILE A 181 4.56 -15.32 14.73
C ILE A 181 4.49 -14.80 16.16
N SER A 182 5.64 -14.61 16.82
CA SER A 182 5.67 -14.11 18.19
C SER A 182 5.03 -12.72 18.36
N ILE A 183 5.20 -11.83 17.37
CA ILE A 183 4.57 -10.50 17.37
C ILE A 183 3.05 -10.64 17.20
N GLN A 184 2.60 -11.47 16.26
CA GLN A 184 1.18 -11.69 16.01
C GLN A 184 0.48 -12.32 17.22
N ASP A 185 1.11 -13.30 17.87
CA ASP A 185 0.60 -13.90 19.12
C ASP A 185 0.42 -12.86 20.22
N HIS A 186 1.36 -11.92 20.33
CA HIS A 186 1.27 -10.81 21.29
C HIS A 186 0.10 -9.88 20.95
N VAL A 187 -0.01 -9.45 19.68
CA VAL A 187 -1.10 -8.57 19.22
C VAL A 187 -2.48 -9.22 19.46
N ILE A 188 -2.63 -10.51 19.16
CA ILE A 188 -3.87 -11.27 19.40
C ILE A 188 -4.18 -11.31 20.89
N THR A 189 -3.18 -11.62 21.73
CA THR A 189 -3.34 -11.72 23.18
C THR A 189 -3.83 -10.40 23.78
N GLU A 190 -3.21 -9.27 23.40
CA GLU A 190 -3.60 -7.96 23.92
C GLU A 190 -4.98 -7.52 23.42
N ALA A 191 -5.31 -7.77 22.15
CA ALA A 191 -6.64 -7.48 21.61
C ALA A 191 -7.76 -8.24 22.35
N LEU A 192 -7.52 -9.51 22.68
CA LEU A 192 -8.49 -10.34 23.42
C LEU A 192 -8.67 -9.90 24.87
N LYS A 193 -7.58 -9.51 25.55
CA LYS A 193 -7.67 -8.95 26.92
C LYS A 193 -8.48 -7.65 26.93
N GLY A 194 -8.17 -6.73 26.02
CA GLY A 194 -8.90 -5.45 25.92
C GLY A 194 -10.40 -5.63 25.67
N ALA A 195 -10.78 -6.64 24.87
CA ALA A 195 -12.18 -6.96 24.61
C ALA A 195 -12.92 -7.53 25.85
N GLN A 196 -12.21 -8.23 26.74
CA GLN A 196 -12.78 -8.75 27.98
C GLN A 196 -12.96 -7.65 29.03
N GLU A 197 -12.02 -6.71 29.10
CA GLU A 197 -12.05 -5.60 30.06
C GLU A 197 -13.09 -4.54 29.70
N ASN A 198 -13.36 -4.33 28.40
CA ASN A 198 -14.34 -3.37 27.90
C ASN A 198 -15.28 -4.01 26.85
N PRO A 199 -16.25 -4.84 27.27
CA PRO A 199 -17.25 -5.39 26.36
C PRO A 199 -18.12 -4.26 25.80
N ARG A 200 -18.23 -4.21 24.48
CA ARG A 200 -19.07 -3.24 23.76
C ARG A 200 -20.56 -3.47 23.99
#